data_AF-V8NB42-F1
#
_entry.id   AF-V8NB42-F1
#
_cell.length_a   1.000
_cell.length_b   1.000
_cell.length_c   1.000
_cell.angle_alpha   90.00
_cell.angle_beta   90.00
_cell.angle_gamma   90.00
#
_symmetry.space_group_name_H-M   'P 1'
#
loop_
_entity.id
_entity.type
_entity.pdbx_description
1 polymer ?
#
loop_
_entity_poly.entity_id
_entity_poly.type
_entity_poly.pdbx_seq_one_letter_code
_entity_poly.pdbx_strand_id
1 'polypeptide(L)'
;GGRAEPFEGSENAGVFPCCLLEKTSEVLLFLFPPQCTNGHLMCAGCFIHLLADARLKEEQATCPNCRCEISKSLCCRNLAVEKAVSELPSECGFCMRQFPRSLLERHQKEECQDRVTQCKYKRIGCPWQGPYHELTVHEAECTHPTKTGNELMEILDEMDQTHKREMQLYNSIFGLLSFEKIGYTGNDWGRPGSGRKP
;
A
#
# COMPACT_ATOMS: atom_id res chain seq x y z
N GLY A 1 -4.44 24.01 36.27
CA GLY A 1 -3.28 23.12 36.29
C GLY A 1 -3.76 21.70 36.08
N GLY A 2 -3.72 21.21 34.84
CA GLY A 2 -4.00 19.82 34.51
C GLY A 2 -2.68 19.12 34.23
N ARG A 3 -2.34 18.13 35.06
CA ARG A 3 -1.17 17.27 34.96
C ARG A 3 -1.33 16.36 33.74
N ALA A 4 -0.33 16.32 32.86
CA ALA A 4 -0.19 15.25 31.87
C ALA A 4 0.56 14.10 32.54
N GLU A 5 -0.09 12.95 32.66
CA GLU A 5 0.51 11.71 33.15
C GLU A 5 1.47 11.13 32.09
N PRO A 6 2.64 10.57 32.47
CA PRO A 6 3.58 9.97 31.54
C PRO A 6 3.17 8.53 31.24
N PHE A 7 3.12 8.18 29.96
CA PHE A 7 2.96 6.81 29.49
C PHE A 7 4.30 6.08 29.65
N GLU A 8 4.42 5.24 30.68
CA GLU A 8 5.55 4.33 30.86
C GLU A 8 5.30 2.99 30.14
N GLY A 9 6.34 2.50 29.46
CA GLY A 9 6.61 1.08 29.33
C GLY A 9 6.17 0.36 28.05
N SER A 10 6.95 0.49 26.98
CA SER A 10 7.32 -0.69 26.19
C SER A 10 8.74 -0.55 25.63
N GLU A 11 9.55 -1.57 25.87
CA GLU A 11 10.99 -1.63 25.65
C GLU A 11 11.37 -1.82 24.17
N ASN A 12 10.99 -0.86 23.32
CA ASN A 12 11.52 -0.69 21.96
C ASN A 12 11.81 0.80 21.72
N ALA A 13 12.90 1.28 22.33
CA ALA A 13 13.29 2.68 22.32
C ALA A 13 13.78 3.17 20.93
N GLY A 14 13.05 4.14 20.38
CA GLY A 14 13.49 5.14 19.38
C GLY A 14 13.68 4.57 17.96
N VAL A 15 13.06 5.06 16.89
CA VAL A 15 13.20 6.43 16.37
C VAL A 15 12.00 6.85 15.46
N PHE A 16 10.98 6.00 15.24
CA PHE A 16 9.92 6.33 14.25
C PHE A 16 8.49 5.95 14.68
N PRO A 17 7.85 6.71 15.57
CA PRO A 17 6.41 6.62 15.78
C PRO A 17 5.69 7.43 14.67
N CYS A 18 5.70 6.94 13.43
CA CYS A 18 4.76 7.43 12.40
C CYS A 18 3.45 6.67 12.62
N CYS A 19 2.32 7.37 12.77
CA CYS A 19 0.98 6.79 13.08
C CYS A 19 0.44 5.77 12.04
N LEU A 20 1.23 5.37 11.06
CA LEU A 20 0.89 4.49 9.94
C LEU A 20 1.82 3.27 9.83
N LEU A 21 2.67 3.02 10.84
CA LEU A 21 3.79 2.07 10.73
C LEU A 21 3.39 0.59 10.59
N GLU A 22 2.11 0.23 10.70
CA GLU A 22 1.71 -1.19 10.73
C GLU A 22 1.13 -1.75 9.43
N LYS A 23 0.86 -0.97 8.38
CA LYS A 23 -0.02 -1.48 7.30
C LYS A 23 0.28 -1.11 5.85
N THR A 24 1.43 -0.54 5.49
CA THR A 24 1.68 -0.19 4.07
C THR A 24 2.89 -0.92 3.50
N SER A 25 2.60 -1.83 2.56
CA SER A 25 3.56 -2.45 1.63
C SER A 25 4.15 -1.45 0.61
N GLU A 26 3.85 -0.16 0.73
CA GLU A 26 4.37 0.88 -0.15
C GLU A 26 5.68 1.44 0.38
N VAL A 27 6.76 0.77 0.00
CA VAL A 27 8.16 1.14 0.27
C VAL A 27 8.45 2.60 -0.13
N LEU A 28 7.75 3.14 -1.12
CA LEU A 28 7.97 4.49 -1.67
C LEU A 28 7.66 5.63 -0.69
N LEU A 29 6.73 5.47 0.26
CA LEU A 29 6.38 6.54 1.22
C LEU A 29 7.36 6.62 2.42
N PHE A 30 8.20 5.60 2.62
CA PHE A 30 9.18 5.54 3.70
C PHE A 30 10.58 6.01 3.30
N LEU A 31 10.89 6.05 2.00
CA LEU A 31 12.23 6.35 1.48
C LEU A 31 12.61 7.83 1.48
N PHE A 32 11.76 8.70 2.02
CA PHE A 32 12.01 10.14 2.05
C PHE A 32 11.54 10.70 3.39
N PRO A 33 12.25 10.50 4.51
CA PRO A 33 11.91 11.17 5.76
C PRO A 33 12.44 12.62 5.70
N PRO A 34 11.60 13.64 5.46
CA PRO A 34 12.01 15.02 5.58
C PRO A 34 12.53 15.29 6.99
N GLN A 35 13.68 15.95 7.02
CA GLN A 35 14.33 16.42 8.22
C GLN A 35 14.12 17.93 8.33
N CYS A 36 13.64 18.41 9.47
CA CYS A 36 13.58 19.85 9.72
C CYS A 36 14.99 20.43 9.91
N THR A 37 15.14 21.75 9.86
CA THR A 37 16.45 22.43 10.02
C THR A 37 17.13 22.13 11.36
N ASN A 38 16.37 21.76 12.39
CA ASN A 38 16.87 21.36 13.71
C ASN A 38 17.10 19.84 13.85
N GLY A 39 16.88 19.06 12.79
CA GLY A 39 17.26 17.65 12.75
C GLY A 39 16.15 16.63 13.07
N HIS A 40 14.92 17.05 13.37
CA HIS A 40 13.81 16.13 13.63
C HIS A 40 13.31 15.47 12.34
N LEU A 41 13.07 14.16 12.42
CA LEU A 41 12.62 13.34 11.31
C LEU A 41 11.10 13.20 11.31
N MET A 42 10.50 13.25 10.13
CA MET A 42 9.07 12.97 9.90
C MET A 42 8.96 12.04 8.70
N CYS A 43 7.97 11.13 8.67
CA CYS A 43 7.68 10.35 7.46
C CYS A 43 7.05 11.27 6.39
N ALA A 44 7.22 10.93 5.10
CA ALA A 44 6.71 11.74 3.98
C ALA A 44 5.19 12.00 4.09
N GLY A 45 4.42 10.98 4.51
CA GLY A 45 2.98 11.10 4.74
C GLY A 45 2.63 12.13 5.82
N CYS A 46 3.27 12.06 6.99
CA CYS A 46 3.06 13.04 8.06
C CYS A 46 3.47 14.46 7.61
N PHE A 47 4.55 14.60 6.85
CA PHE A 47 4.96 15.89 6.32
C PHE A 47 3.91 16.48 5.37
N ILE A 48 3.38 15.69 4.45
CA ILE A 48 2.32 16.13 3.53
C ILE A 48 1.05 16.51 4.32
N HIS A 49 0.66 15.73 5.31
CA HIS A 49 -0.49 16.05 6.17
C HIS A 49 -0.31 17.37 6.92
N LEU A 50 0.86 17.62 7.51
CA LEU A 50 1.15 18.88 8.21
C LEU A 50 1.10 20.08 7.25
N LEU A 51 1.64 19.94 6.04
CA LEU A 51 1.55 21.00 5.02
C LEU A 51 0.11 21.25 4.57
N ALA A 52 -0.69 20.18 4.44
CA ALA A 52 -2.09 20.29 4.04
C ALA A 52 -2.95 20.95 5.13
N ASP A 53 -2.76 20.56 6.39
CA ASP A 53 -3.49 21.11 7.54
C ASP A 53 -3.19 22.60 7.73
N ALA A 54 -1.92 22.99 7.67
CA ALA A 54 -1.50 24.38 7.72
C ALA A 54 -2.16 25.23 6.61
N ARG A 55 -2.22 24.69 5.39
CA ARG A 55 -2.90 25.36 4.27
C ARG A 55 -4.41 25.52 4.48
N LEU A 56 -5.08 24.53 5.08
CA LEU A 56 -6.51 24.62 5.39
C LEU A 56 -6.82 25.64 6.49
N LYS A 57 -5.90 25.82 7.43
CA LYS A 57 -6.01 26.76 8.55
C LYS A 57 -5.49 28.16 8.24
N GLU A 58 -4.94 28.38 7.03
CA GLU A 58 -4.23 29.61 6.64
C GLU A 58 -3.07 29.96 7.59
N GLU A 59 -2.43 28.93 8.16
CA GLU A 59 -1.31 29.04 9.08
C GLU A 59 0.00 28.54 8.44
N GLN A 60 1.13 28.87 9.07
CA GLN A 60 2.42 28.30 8.67
C GLN A 60 2.61 26.91 9.25
N ALA A 61 3.08 25.99 8.41
CA ALA A 61 3.39 24.64 8.86
C ALA A 61 4.61 24.67 9.78
N THR A 62 4.51 24.00 10.93
CA THR A 62 5.59 23.94 11.93
C THR A 62 5.92 22.50 12.32
N CYS A 63 7.18 22.27 12.70
CA CYS A 63 7.62 20.99 13.20
C CYS A 63 6.90 20.65 14.52
N PRO A 64 6.28 19.47 14.67
CA PRO A 64 5.59 19.10 15.91
C PRO A 64 6.51 19.07 17.14
N ASN A 65 7.81 18.78 16.95
CA ASN A 65 8.77 18.62 18.04
C ASN A 65 9.38 19.96 18.48
N CYS A 66 9.84 20.79 17.55
CA CYS A 66 10.57 22.03 17.87
C CYS A 66 9.91 23.31 17.38
N ARG A 67 8.73 23.22 16.75
CA ARG A 67 7.93 24.35 16.25
C ARG A 67 8.64 25.27 15.25
N CYS A 68 9.81 24.86 14.72
CA CYS A 68 10.43 25.58 13.62
C CYS A 68 9.53 25.51 12.38
N GLU A 69 9.60 26.54 11.54
CA GLU A 69 8.89 26.53 10.25
C GLU A 69 9.36 25.35 9.39
N ILE A 70 8.41 24.68 8.73
CA ILE A 70 8.68 23.59 7.81
C ILE A 70 8.04 23.88 6.46
N SER A 71 8.78 23.58 5.39
CA SER A 71 8.30 23.73 4.01
C SER A 71 9.07 22.77 3.10
N LYS A 72 8.61 22.64 1.84
CA LYS A 72 9.29 21.81 0.83
C LYS A 72 10.72 22.25 0.54
N SER A 73 11.05 23.52 0.76
CA SER A 73 12.40 24.08 0.53
C SER A 73 13.27 24.11 1.79
N LEU A 74 12.66 24.21 2.99
CA LEU A 74 13.39 24.27 4.26
C LEU A 74 13.78 22.89 4.80
N CYS A 75 12.98 21.87 4.51
CA CYS A 75 13.29 20.50 4.95
C CYS A 75 14.24 19.82 3.97
N CYS A 76 15.22 19.09 4.49
CA CYS A 76 16.17 18.33 3.69
C CYS A 76 15.87 16.83 3.70
N ARG A 77 16.31 16.12 2.66
CA ARG A 77 16.39 14.66 2.68
C ARG A 77 17.63 14.22 3.44
N ASN A 78 17.45 13.24 4.31
CA ASN A 78 18.56 12.64 5.04
C ASN A 78 18.88 11.25 4.47
N LEU A 79 19.81 11.18 3.52
CA LEU A 79 20.20 9.94 2.85
C LEU A 79 20.80 8.88 3.80
N ALA A 80 21.46 9.31 4.88
CA ALA A 80 22.02 8.38 5.86
C ALA A 80 20.90 7.68 6.65
N VAL A 81 19.87 8.43 7.04
CA VAL A 81 18.67 7.88 7.68
C VAL A 81 17.91 6.98 6.72
N GLU A 82 17.73 7.39 5.45
CA GLU A 82 17.09 6.56 4.43
C GLU A 82 17.80 5.21 4.27
N LYS A 83 19.14 5.23 4.19
CA LYS A 83 19.95 4.02 4.10
C LYS A 83 19.85 3.16 5.37
N ALA A 84 19.90 3.77 6.55
CA ALA A 84 19.75 3.01 7.79
C ALA A 84 18.38 2.33 7.88
N VAL A 85 17.31 3.03 7.49
CA VAL A 85 15.95 2.49 7.46
C VAL A 85 15.81 1.36 6.44
N SER A 86 16.49 1.46 5.28
CA SER A 86 16.44 0.42 4.25
C SER A 86 17.14 -0.88 4.66
N GLU A 87 18.12 -0.80 5.55
CA GLU A 87 18.83 -1.96 6.10
C GLU A 87 18.11 -2.61 7.30
N LEU A 88 17.03 -2.02 7.81
CA LEU A 88 16.28 -2.60 8.91
C LEU A 88 15.77 -4.00 8.54
N PRO A 89 15.85 -4.98 9.47
CA PRO A 89 15.36 -6.32 9.22
C PRO A 89 13.84 -6.29 9.07
N SER A 90 13.33 -7.09 8.14
CA SER A 90 11.90 -7.33 7.93
C SER A 90 11.69 -8.76 7.47
N GLU A 91 10.57 -9.34 7.87
CA GLU A 91 10.30 -10.75 7.70
C GLU A 91 9.62 -11.05 6.37
N CYS A 92 10.06 -12.11 5.70
CA CYS A 92 9.39 -12.60 4.50
C CYS A 92 8.12 -13.38 4.87
N GLY A 93 6.96 -12.92 4.42
CA GLY A 93 5.68 -13.61 4.64
C GLY A 93 5.52 -15.00 4.00
N PHE A 94 6.51 -15.50 3.25
CA PHE A 94 6.51 -16.85 2.69
C PHE A 94 7.41 -17.82 3.48
N CYS A 95 8.69 -17.44 3.68
CA CYS A 95 9.68 -18.31 4.32
C CYS A 95 9.98 -17.96 5.78
N MET A 96 9.35 -16.90 6.32
CA MET A 96 9.51 -16.38 7.69
C MET A 96 10.95 -16.01 8.08
N ARG A 97 11.84 -15.82 7.10
CA ARG A 97 13.22 -15.39 7.32
C ARG A 97 13.33 -13.86 7.27
N GLN A 98 14.29 -13.32 8.00
CA GLN A 98 14.57 -11.90 8.04
C GLN A 98 15.50 -11.48 6.89
N PHE A 99 15.15 -10.37 6.24
CA PHE A 99 15.94 -9.73 5.21
C PHE A 99 15.96 -8.21 5.42
N PRO A 100 17.00 -7.50 4.96
CA PRO A 100 16.93 -6.05 4.84
C PRO A 100 15.70 -5.63 4.04
N ARG A 101 14.98 -4.58 4.47
CA ARG A 101 13.81 -4.05 3.74
C ARG A 101 14.09 -3.79 2.26
N SER A 102 15.30 -3.29 1.96
CA SER A 102 15.77 -3.05 0.59
C SER A 102 15.78 -4.30 -0.30
N LEU A 103 15.98 -5.48 0.29
CA LEU A 103 16.09 -6.75 -0.43
C LEU A 103 14.82 -7.59 -0.36
N LEU A 104 13.90 -7.27 0.56
CA LEU A 104 12.72 -8.09 0.84
C LEU A 104 11.80 -8.26 -0.38
N GLU A 105 11.53 -7.17 -1.11
CA GLU A 105 10.67 -7.21 -2.30
C GLU A 105 11.25 -8.11 -3.40
N ARG A 106 12.54 -7.94 -3.70
CA ARG A 106 13.27 -8.75 -4.68
C ARG A 106 13.32 -10.22 -4.25
N HIS A 107 13.57 -10.47 -2.95
CA HIS A 107 13.54 -11.82 -2.40
C HIS A 107 12.16 -12.48 -2.62
N GLN A 108 11.07 -11.81 -2.21
CA GLN A 108 9.71 -12.34 -2.33
C GLN A 108 9.32 -12.66 -3.79
N LYS A 109 9.76 -11.83 -4.73
CA LYS A 109 9.41 -11.95 -6.14
C LYS A 109 10.25 -12.99 -6.89
N GLU A 110 11.55 -13.07 -6.62
CA GLU A 110 12.50 -13.76 -7.48
C GLU A 110 13.28 -14.88 -6.78
N GLU A 111 13.66 -14.70 -5.51
CA GLU A 111 14.62 -15.60 -4.85
C GLU A 111 13.98 -16.58 -3.87
N CYS A 112 12.81 -16.23 -3.33
CA CYS A 112 12.15 -16.99 -2.28
C CYS A 112 11.68 -18.34 -2.81
N GLN A 113 12.12 -19.44 -2.18
CA GLN A 113 11.76 -20.81 -2.55
C GLN A 113 10.33 -21.18 -2.14
N ASP A 114 9.78 -20.46 -1.17
CA ASP A 114 8.42 -20.66 -0.66
C ASP A 114 7.42 -19.68 -1.30
N ARG A 115 7.88 -18.85 -2.26
CA ARG A 115 6.97 -17.97 -3.00
C ARG A 115 5.95 -18.81 -3.77
N VAL A 116 4.72 -18.33 -3.80
CA VAL A 116 3.65 -18.97 -4.55
C VAL A 116 3.89 -18.76 -6.05
N THR A 117 4.01 -19.85 -6.78
CA THR A 117 4.20 -19.86 -8.23
C THR A 117 3.12 -20.68 -8.92
N GLN A 118 2.98 -20.44 -10.21
CA GLN A 118 1.97 -21.09 -11.06
C GLN A 118 2.69 -21.96 -12.08
N CYS A 119 2.07 -23.09 -12.43
CA CYS A 119 2.59 -23.98 -13.45
C CYS A 119 2.71 -23.26 -14.81
N LYS A 120 3.77 -23.54 -15.59
CA LYS A 120 3.91 -23.00 -16.97
C LYS A 120 2.72 -23.33 -17.88
N TYR A 121 2.01 -24.42 -17.59
CA TYR A 121 0.81 -24.86 -18.31
C TYR A 121 -0.49 -24.25 -17.75
N LYS A 122 -0.43 -23.23 -16.87
CA LYS A 122 -1.62 -22.49 -16.42
C LYS A 122 -2.43 -21.92 -17.60
N ARG A 123 -1.77 -21.52 -18.69
CA ARG A 123 -2.44 -21.06 -19.93
C ARG A 123 -3.29 -22.14 -20.61
N ILE A 124 -2.99 -23.40 -20.35
CA ILE A 124 -3.71 -24.59 -20.81
C ILE A 124 -4.77 -25.01 -19.77
N GLY A 125 -4.88 -24.27 -18.66
CA GLY A 125 -5.84 -24.52 -17.59
C GLY A 125 -5.32 -25.42 -16.46
N CYS A 126 -4.00 -25.51 -16.26
CA CYS A 126 -3.47 -26.13 -15.05
C CYS A 126 -3.80 -25.28 -13.81
N PRO A 127 -4.55 -25.81 -12.82
CA PRO A 127 -4.95 -25.06 -11.63
C PRO A 127 -3.84 -25.02 -10.57
N TRP A 128 -2.71 -25.69 -10.80
CA TRP A 128 -1.66 -25.84 -9.80
C TRP A 128 -1.05 -24.49 -9.41
N GLN A 129 -1.03 -24.25 -8.10
CA GLN A 129 -0.35 -23.14 -7.46
C GLN A 129 0.32 -23.68 -6.20
N GLY A 130 1.60 -23.41 -6.03
CA GLY A 130 2.36 -23.95 -4.90
C GLY A 130 3.70 -23.25 -4.71
N PRO A 131 4.46 -23.66 -3.68
CA PRO A 131 5.82 -23.18 -3.45
C PRO A 131 6.71 -23.41 -4.68
N TYR A 132 7.62 -22.47 -4.95
CA TYR A 132 8.52 -22.58 -6.11
C TYR A 132 9.38 -23.84 -6.08
N HIS A 133 9.81 -24.32 -4.91
CA HIS A 133 10.62 -25.52 -4.82
C HIS A 133 9.89 -26.79 -5.31
N GLU A 134 8.56 -26.83 -5.21
CA GLU A 134 7.72 -27.94 -5.70
C GLU A 134 7.39 -27.82 -7.20
N LEU A 135 7.57 -26.64 -7.80
CA LEU A 135 7.22 -26.38 -9.20
C LEU A 135 7.93 -27.35 -10.16
N THR A 136 9.21 -27.62 -9.92
CA THR A 136 10.00 -28.51 -10.78
C THR A 136 9.49 -29.95 -10.78
N VAL A 137 9.06 -30.44 -9.62
CA VAL A 137 8.44 -31.76 -9.46
C VAL A 137 7.09 -31.79 -10.17
N HIS A 138 6.25 -30.78 -9.92
CA HIS A 138 4.96 -30.67 -10.60
C HIS A 138 5.10 -30.60 -12.12
N GLU A 139 6.05 -29.83 -12.64
CA GLU A 139 6.24 -29.70 -14.09
C GLU A 139 6.67 -31.00 -14.77
N ALA A 140 7.39 -31.88 -14.07
CA ALA A 140 7.75 -33.19 -14.55
C ALA A 140 6.55 -34.17 -14.57
N GLU A 141 5.62 -34.01 -13.63
CA GLU A 141 4.44 -34.86 -13.46
C GLU A 141 3.16 -34.27 -14.08
N CYS A 142 3.25 -33.07 -14.65
CA CYS A 142 2.08 -32.35 -15.14
C CYS A 142 1.41 -33.12 -16.28
N THR A 143 0.12 -33.42 -16.13
CA THR A 143 -0.67 -34.15 -17.13
C THR A 143 -1.30 -33.25 -18.19
N HIS A 144 -1.29 -31.93 -17.98
CA HIS A 144 -1.85 -30.94 -18.92
C HIS A 144 -1.21 -30.92 -20.32
N PRO A 145 0.10 -31.18 -20.51
CA PRO A 145 0.70 -31.32 -21.82
C PRO A 145 0.14 -32.48 -22.64
N THR A 146 -0.37 -33.52 -21.96
CA THR A 146 -0.90 -34.74 -22.59
C THR A 146 -2.43 -34.74 -22.69
N LYS A 147 -3.12 -33.70 -22.21
CA LYS A 147 -4.59 -33.58 -22.31
C LYS A 147 -5.03 -33.37 -23.75
N THR A 148 -6.18 -33.95 -24.10
CA THR A 148 -6.75 -33.85 -25.44
C THR A 148 -7.44 -32.50 -25.65
N GLY A 149 -7.55 -32.06 -26.91
CA GLY A 149 -8.14 -30.76 -27.24
C GLY A 149 -9.57 -30.55 -26.74
N ASN A 150 -10.37 -31.61 -26.62
CA ASN A 150 -11.72 -31.54 -26.05
C ASN A 150 -11.70 -31.21 -24.55
N GLU A 151 -10.83 -31.86 -23.78
CA GLU A 151 -10.68 -31.60 -22.34
C GLU A 151 -10.14 -30.19 -22.09
N LEU A 152 -9.33 -29.66 -23.00
CA LEU A 152 -8.84 -28.29 -22.94
C LEU A 152 -9.94 -27.26 -23.22
N MET A 153 -10.86 -27.56 -24.15
CA MET A 153 -11.97 -26.65 -24.47
C MET A 153 -12.95 -26.49 -23.29
N GLU A 154 -13.25 -27.55 -22.55
CA GLU A 154 -14.09 -27.47 -21.35
C GLU A 154 -13.43 -26.60 -20.26
N ILE A 155 -12.13 -26.81 -20.01
CA ILE A 155 -11.40 -26.02 -19.02
C ILE A 155 -11.30 -24.54 -19.43
N LEU A 156 -11.06 -24.27 -20.72
CA LEU A 156 -11.00 -22.90 -21.25
C LEU A 156 -12.35 -22.19 -21.19
N ASP A 157 -13.47 -22.89 -21.41
CA ASP A 157 -14.80 -22.32 -21.27
C ASP A 157 -15.10 -21.96 -19.82
N GLU A 158 -14.77 -22.82 -18.85
CA GLU A 158 -14.89 -22.49 -17.42
C GLU A 158 -14.05 -21.28 -17.02
N MET A 159 -12.83 -21.16 -17.56
CA MET A 159 -11.96 -20.01 -17.35
C MET A 159 -12.56 -18.72 -17.94
N ASP A 160 -13.14 -18.79 -19.14
CA ASP A 160 -13.79 -17.64 -19.78
C ASP A 160 -15.05 -17.20 -19.00
N GLN A 161 -15.84 -18.15 -18.49
CA GLN A 161 -17.01 -17.88 -17.67
C GLN A 161 -16.65 -17.23 -16.33
N THR A 162 -15.60 -17.71 -15.66
CA THR A 162 -15.11 -17.10 -14.42
C THR A 162 -14.58 -15.69 -14.67
N HIS A 163 -13.82 -15.48 -15.74
CA HIS A 163 -13.33 -14.15 -16.13
C HIS A 163 -14.48 -13.18 -16.43
N LYS A 164 -15.52 -13.63 -17.13
CA LYS A 164 -16.72 -12.81 -17.40
C LYS A 164 -17.43 -12.40 -16.11
N ARG A 165 -17.57 -13.30 -15.13
CA ARG A 165 -18.17 -12.98 -13.83
C ARG A 165 -17.34 -11.96 -13.06
N GLU A 166 -16.01 -12.11 -13.07
CA GLU A 166 -15.11 -11.12 -12.45
C GLU A 166 -15.24 -9.75 -13.11
N MET A 167 -15.23 -9.69 -14.45
CA MET A 167 -15.46 -8.42 -15.17
C MET A 167 -16.82 -7.80 -14.85
N GLN A 168 -17.88 -8.61 -14.70
CA GLN A 168 -19.19 -8.12 -14.29
C GLN A 168 -19.17 -7.53 -12.88
N LEU A 169 -18.47 -8.16 -11.94
CA LEU A 169 -18.28 -7.64 -10.58
C LEU A 169 -17.50 -6.32 -10.61
N TYR A 170 -16.39 -6.24 -11.35
CA TYR A 170 -15.64 -5.00 -11.50
C TYR A 170 -16.47 -3.88 -12.11
N ASN A 171 -17.25 -4.17 -13.16
CA ASN A 171 -18.17 -3.20 -13.76
C ASN A 171 -19.27 -2.77 -12.78
N SER A 172 -19.76 -3.67 -11.93
CA SER A 172 -20.75 -3.36 -10.89
C SER A 172 -20.14 -2.45 -9.83
N ILE A 173 -18.94 -2.76 -9.35
CA ILE A 173 -18.19 -1.92 -8.41
C ILE A 173 -17.94 -0.55 -9.03
N PHE A 174 -17.47 -0.49 -10.27
CA PHE A 174 -17.24 0.76 -10.98
C PHE A 174 -18.52 1.58 -11.15
N GLY A 175 -19.66 0.94 -11.45
CA GLY A 175 -20.96 1.61 -11.52
C GLY A 175 -21.52 2.06 -10.17
N LEU A 176 -21.10 1.45 -9.06
CA LEU A 176 -21.44 1.91 -7.70
C LEU A 176 -20.53 3.07 -7.24
N LEU A 177 -19.26 3.05 -7.66
CA LEU A 177 -18.26 4.07 -7.35
C LEU A 177 -18.27 5.24 -8.35
N SER A 178 -19.01 5.13 -9.46
CA SER A 178 -19.16 6.23 -10.40
C SER A 178 -19.94 7.38 -9.74
N PHE A 179 -19.39 8.58 -9.89
CA PHE A 179 -19.85 9.81 -9.23
C PHE A 179 -21.33 10.16 -9.45
N GLU A 180 -22.00 9.54 -10.41
CA GLU A 180 -23.42 9.79 -10.71
C GLU A 180 -24.38 9.29 -9.61
N LYS A 181 -23.93 8.39 -8.71
CA LYS A 181 -24.74 7.90 -7.56
C LYS A 181 -24.27 8.38 -6.18
N ILE A 182 -23.14 9.08 -6.06
CA ILE A 182 -22.69 9.71 -4.80
C ILE A 182 -23.10 11.19 -4.77
N GLY A 183 -24.25 11.51 -5.36
CA GLY A 183 -24.83 12.84 -5.38
C GLY A 183 -26.15 12.88 -4.63
N TYR A 184 -26.13 12.82 -3.30
CA TYR A 184 -27.03 13.58 -2.41
C TYR A 184 -26.81 13.17 -0.95
N THR A 185 -26.29 14.10 -0.15
CA THR A 185 -26.80 14.49 1.19
C THR A 185 -25.74 15.39 1.84
N GLY A 186 -25.84 16.69 1.57
CA GLY A 186 -24.90 17.68 2.09
C GLY A 186 -25.46 19.10 1.99
N ASN A 187 -26.45 19.38 2.83
CA ASN A 187 -26.85 20.69 3.35
C ASN A 187 -27.39 21.76 2.38
N ASP A 188 -28.72 21.85 2.41
CA ASP A 188 -29.51 23.07 2.27
C ASP A 188 -29.01 24.17 3.23
N TRP A 189 -28.44 25.24 2.69
CA TRP A 189 -28.30 26.54 3.36
C TRP A 189 -28.53 27.67 2.34
N GLY A 190 -29.78 28.14 2.30
CA GLY A 190 -30.11 29.56 2.31
C GLY A 190 -29.75 30.42 1.10
N ARG A 191 -30.74 30.70 0.25
CA ARG A 191 -30.77 31.94 -0.54
C ARG A 191 -32.15 32.58 -0.48
N PRO A 192 -32.35 33.70 0.24
CA PRO A 192 -33.61 34.42 0.18
C PRO A 192 -33.60 35.43 -0.99
N GLY A 193 -34.65 35.34 -1.80
CA GLY A 193 -35.36 36.49 -2.35
C GLY A 193 -34.72 37.29 -3.50
N SER A 194 -35.30 37.20 -4.68
CA SER A 194 -35.72 38.38 -5.44
C SER A 194 -36.73 37.97 -6.51
N GLY A 195 -38.01 38.20 -6.23
CA GLY A 195 -39.06 38.16 -7.25
C GLY A 195 -39.13 39.47 -8.03
N ARG A 196 -39.54 39.39 -9.30
CA ARG A 196 -40.77 40.01 -9.83
C ARG A 196 -40.93 39.66 -11.31
N LYS A 197 -42.13 39.14 -11.61
CA LYS A 197 -42.82 39.13 -12.91
C LYS A 197 -43.05 40.57 -13.43
N PRO A 198 -43.53 40.78 -14.67
CA PRO A 198 -44.02 39.80 -15.66
C PRO A 198 -43.15 39.64 -16.91
#